data_AF-A0A660PZD8-F1
#
_entry.id   AF-A0A660PZD8-F1
#
_cell.length_a   1.000
_cell.length_b   1.000
_cell.length_c   1.000
_cell.angle_alpha   90.00
_cell.angle_beta   90.00
_cell.angle_gamma   90.00
#
_symmetry.space_group_name_H-M   'P 1'
#
loop_
_entity.id
_entity.type
_entity.pdbx_description
1 polymer ?
#
loop_
_entity_poly.entity_id
_entity_poly.type
_entity_poly.pdbx_seq_one_letter_code
_entity_poly.pdbx_strand_id
1 'polypeptide(L)'
;MENNKSHIAFLEELTERIDDSSVSLLDFDEIRKRLVELKDVLTEHHDLTGQLATLRKDYEQRVAGMVKAIAAVDRKRDTWQEALALVEQLPSLTAELLLEQHRRISARFRDTFPASAHLPGLRSYSPSGRRAATIRSREQRGVQ
;
A
#
# COMPACT_ATOMS: atom_id res chain seq x y z
N MET A 1 4.81 -19.78 10.15
CA MET A 1 6.20 -19.92 9.66
C MET A 1 6.85 -21.24 10.05
N GLU A 2 6.47 -21.89 11.16
CA GLU A 2 7.00 -23.22 11.54
C GLU A 2 6.68 -24.32 10.51
N ASN A 3 5.50 -24.31 9.88
CA ASN A 3 5.15 -25.32 8.86
C ASN A 3 6.05 -25.30 7.61
N ASN A 4 6.39 -24.13 7.07
CA ASN A 4 7.25 -24.07 5.87
C ASN A 4 8.65 -24.63 6.13
N LYS A 5 9.24 -24.38 7.30
CA LYS A 5 10.54 -24.97 7.66
C LYS A 5 10.44 -26.49 7.79
N SER A 6 9.34 -27.00 8.36
CA SER A 6 9.09 -28.43 8.45
C SER A 6 8.91 -29.08 7.07
N HIS A 7 8.21 -28.43 6.13
CA HIS A 7 8.05 -28.96 4.77
C HIS A 7 9.35 -28.94 3.98
N ILE A 8 10.18 -27.90 4.13
CA ILE A 8 11.50 -27.82 3.50
C ILE A 8 12.41 -28.93 4.01
N ALA A 9 12.52 -29.10 5.33
CA ALA A 9 13.33 -30.17 5.93
C ALA A 9 12.86 -31.57 5.49
N PHE A 10 11.54 -31.77 5.39
CA PHE A 10 10.96 -33.02 4.88
C PHE A 10 11.34 -33.28 3.41
N LEU A 11 11.28 -32.26 2.54
CA LEU A 11 11.68 -32.40 1.15
C LEU A 11 13.17 -32.67 0.98
N GLU A 12 14.01 -32.06 1.82
CA GLU A 12 15.46 -32.32 1.87
C GLU A 12 15.72 -33.78 2.27
N GLU A 13 15.12 -34.26 3.36
CA GLU A 13 15.23 -35.66 3.82
C GLU A 13 14.69 -36.65 2.78
N LEU A 14 13.57 -36.32 2.13
CA LEU A 14 12.99 -37.15 1.09
C LEU A 14 13.90 -37.22 -0.14
N THR A 15 14.53 -36.11 -0.54
CA THR A 15 15.46 -36.07 -1.68
C THR A 15 16.73 -36.87 -1.40
N GLU A 16 17.23 -36.84 -0.16
CA GLU A 16 18.37 -37.66 0.26
C GLU A 16 18.07 -39.16 0.30
N ARG A 17 16.81 -39.54 0.56
CA ARG A 17 16.36 -40.93 0.67
C ARG A 17 15.80 -41.53 -0.62
N ILE A 18 15.60 -40.75 -1.67
CA ILE A 18 15.24 -41.29 -2.98
C ILE A 18 16.55 -41.69 -3.68
N ASP A 19 17.06 -42.86 -3.34
CA ASP A 19 18.03 -43.59 -4.17
C ASP A 19 17.43 -44.92 -4.65
N ASP A 20 17.99 -45.51 -5.71
CA ASP A 20 17.49 -46.74 -6.33
C ASP A 20 17.48 -47.96 -5.38
N SER A 21 18.16 -47.88 -4.23
CA SER A 21 18.30 -48.95 -3.25
C SER A 21 17.37 -48.82 -2.02
N SER A 22 16.67 -47.70 -1.86
CA SER A 22 15.94 -47.33 -0.65
C SER A 22 14.43 -47.09 -0.85
N VAL A 23 13.92 -47.28 -2.08
CA VAL A 23 12.49 -47.10 -2.44
C VAL A 23 11.53 -47.94 -1.59
N SER A 24 11.94 -49.13 -1.16
CA SER A 24 11.12 -50.03 -0.32
C SER A 24 10.97 -49.55 1.13
N LEU A 25 11.80 -48.60 1.58
CA LEU A 25 11.75 -48.01 2.92
C LEU A 25 10.92 -46.72 2.97
N LEU A 26 10.43 -46.25 1.83
CA LEU A 26 9.63 -45.03 1.74
C LEU A 26 8.19 -45.28 2.19
N ASP A 27 7.73 -44.50 3.15
CA ASP A 27 6.33 -44.42 3.54
C ASP A 27 5.58 -43.51 2.55
N PHE A 28 5.00 -44.11 1.52
CA PHE A 28 4.25 -43.39 0.50
C PHE A 28 2.98 -42.72 1.03
N ASP A 29 2.42 -43.19 2.15
CA ASP A 29 1.22 -42.57 2.75
C ASP A 29 1.60 -41.29 3.49
N GLU A 30 2.70 -41.31 4.26
CA GLU A 30 3.23 -40.08 4.89
C GLU A 30 3.72 -39.09 3.82
N ILE A 31 4.39 -39.56 2.75
CA ILE A 31 4.79 -38.69 1.63
C ILE A 31 3.57 -38.06 0.99
N ARG A 32 2.52 -38.84 0.68
CA ARG A 32 1.28 -38.31 0.11
C ARG A 32 0.66 -37.26 1.01
N LYS A 33 0.54 -37.54 2.30
CA LYS A 33 -0.03 -36.61 3.28
C LYS A 33 0.74 -35.30 3.30
N ARG A 34 2.07 -35.35 3.42
CA ARG A 34 2.95 -34.17 3.44
C ARG A 34 2.92 -33.38 2.13
N LEU A 35 2.81 -34.05 0.98
CA LEU A 35 2.66 -33.40 -0.31
C LEU A 35 1.31 -32.68 -0.45
N VAL A 36 0.23 -33.25 0.09
CA VAL A 36 -1.08 -32.59 0.14
C VAL A 36 -1.02 -31.34 1.02
N GLU A 37 -0.46 -31.45 2.23
CA GLU A 37 -0.28 -30.30 3.12
C GLU A 37 0.56 -29.19 2.46
N LEU A 38 1.67 -29.55 1.80
CA LEU A 38 2.50 -28.60 1.08
C LEU A 38 1.77 -27.94 -0.09
N LYS A 39 0.98 -28.70 -0.85
CA LYS A 39 0.16 -28.16 -1.95
C LYS A 39 -0.82 -27.11 -1.43
N ASP A 40 -1.47 -27.36 -0.31
CA ASP A 40 -2.43 -26.44 0.29
C ASP A 40 -1.73 -25.14 0.73
N VAL A 41 -0.56 -25.27 1.39
CA VAL A 41 0.27 -24.12 1.79
C VAL A 41 0.73 -23.30 0.58
N LEU A 42 1.16 -23.94 -0.50
CA LEU A 42 1.58 -23.26 -1.73
C LEU A 42 0.40 -22.53 -2.39
N THR A 43 -0.79 -23.12 -2.35
CA THR A 43 -2.02 -22.51 -2.89
C THR A 43 -2.38 -21.27 -2.08
N GLU A 44 -2.35 -21.35 -0.76
CA GLU A 44 -2.59 -20.20 0.12
C GLU A 44 -1.57 -19.07 -0.13
N HIS A 45 -0.28 -19.41 -0.25
CA HIS A 45 0.75 -18.41 -0.57
C HIS A 45 0.57 -17.76 -1.94
N HIS A 46 0.12 -18.52 -2.94
CA HIS A 46 -0.20 -17.98 -4.26
C HIS A 46 -1.35 -16.98 -4.18
N ASP A 47 -2.43 -17.32 -3.47
CA ASP A 47 -3.59 -16.45 -3.26
C ASP A 47 -3.20 -15.17 -2.51
N LEU A 48 -2.40 -15.29 -1.44
CA LEU A 48 -1.89 -14.14 -0.70
C LEU A 48 -1.04 -13.22 -1.58
N THR A 49 -0.22 -13.79 -2.47
CA THR A 49 0.58 -13.01 -3.43
C THR A 49 -0.31 -12.22 -4.38
N GLY A 50 -1.39 -12.82 -4.88
CA GLY A 50 -2.38 -12.15 -5.72
C GLY A 50 -3.14 -11.03 -4.98
N GLN A 51 -3.52 -11.27 -3.73
CA GLN A 51 -4.15 -10.26 -2.88
C GLN A 51 -3.22 -9.09 -2.59
N LEU A 52 -1.94 -9.36 -2.28
CA LEU A 52 -0.93 -8.32 -2.05
C LEU A 52 -0.67 -7.48 -3.31
N ALA A 53 -0.62 -8.10 -4.49
CA ALA A 53 -0.47 -7.38 -5.75
C ALA A 53 -1.66 -6.44 -6.01
N THR A 54 -2.88 -6.92 -5.71
CA THR A 54 -4.10 -6.11 -5.83
C THR A 54 -4.08 -4.93 -4.87
N LEU A 55 -3.74 -5.17 -3.60
CA LEU A 55 -3.68 -4.13 -2.58
C LEU A 55 -2.61 -3.08 -2.91
N ARG A 56 -1.44 -3.54 -3.38
CA ARG A 56 -0.36 -2.63 -3.83
C ARG A 56 -0.86 -1.71 -4.92
N LYS A 57 -1.51 -2.24 -5.96
CA LYS A 57 -2.06 -1.46 -7.07
C LYS A 57 -3.08 -0.41 -6.59
N ASP A 58 -3.94 -0.77 -5.63
CA ASP A 58 -4.89 0.19 -5.02
C ASP A 58 -4.14 1.35 -4.32
N TYR A 59 -3.11 1.04 -3.52
CA TYR A 59 -2.29 2.09 -2.89
C TYR A 59 -1.59 2.98 -3.91
N GLU A 60 -0.97 2.40 -4.95
CA GLU A 60 -0.34 3.17 -6.04
C GLU A 60 -1.35 4.12 -6.70
N GLN A 61 -2.55 3.63 -7.01
CA GLN A 61 -3.62 4.44 -7.62
C GLN A 61 -4.10 5.57 -6.70
N ARG A 62 -4.31 5.28 -5.41
CA ARG A 62 -4.73 6.29 -4.42
C ARG A 62 -3.68 7.38 -4.26
N VAL A 63 -2.40 6.99 -4.13
CA VAL A 63 -1.29 7.93 -4.02
C VAL A 63 -1.20 8.79 -5.27
N ALA A 64 -1.27 8.19 -6.45
CA ALA A 64 -1.23 8.90 -7.72
C ALA A 64 -2.41 9.87 -7.87
N GLY A 65 -3.62 9.46 -7.49
CA GLY A 65 -4.80 10.31 -7.52
C GLY A 65 -4.68 11.52 -6.60
N MET A 66 -4.30 11.28 -5.34
CA MET A 66 -4.16 12.35 -4.34
C MET A 66 -3.06 13.36 -4.72
N VAL A 67 -1.90 12.89 -5.21
CA VAL A 67 -0.80 13.79 -5.54
C VAL A 67 -1.13 14.67 -6.75
N LYS A 68 -1.82 14.12 -7.75
CA LYS A 68 -2.31 14.88 -8.92
C LYS A 68 -3.36 15.91 -8.52
N ALA A 69 -4.27 15.55 -7.62
CA ALA A 69 -5.29 16.47 -7.11
C ALA A 69 -4.66 17.65 -6.33
N ILE A 70 -3.68 17.37 -5.46
CA ILE A 70 -2.93 18.40 -4.73
C ILE A 70 -2.22 19.34 -5.71
N ALA A 71 -1.51 18.80 -6.72
CA ALA A 71 -0.83 19.61 -7.73
C ALA A 71 -1.79 20.47 -8.55
N ALA A 72 -2.98 19.94 -8.88
CA ALA A 72 -4.02 20.68 -9.59
C ALA A 72 -4.52 21.91 -8.82
N VAL A 73 -4.59 21.83 -7.49
CA VAL A 73 -5.00 22.95 -6.64
C VAL A 73 -3.89 23.99 -6.49
N ASP A 74 -2.62 23.58 -6.33
CA ASP A 74 -1.51 24.54 -6.16
C ASP A 74 -1.20 25.31 -7.45
N ARG A 75 -1.56 24.77 -8.62
CA ARG A 75 -1.42 25.42 -9.96
C ARG A 75 0.01 25.84 -10.32
N LYS A 76 1.03 25.35 -9.61
CA LYS A 76 2.45 25.62 -9.90
C LYS A 76 3.02 24.53 -10.80
N ARG A 77 3.79 24.93 -11.80
CA ARG A 77 4.45 24.01 -12.74
C ARG A 77 5.36 23.01 -12.03
N ASP A 78 6.14 23.49 -11.07
CA ASP A 78 7.10 22.65 -10.33
C ASP A 78 6.39 21.55 -9.53
N THR A 79 5.26 21.88 -8.89
CA THR A 79 4.48 20.88 -8.14
C THR A 79 3.85 19.81 -9.02
N TRP A 80 3.53 20.14 -10.28
CA TRP A 80 3.08 19.16 -11.27
C TRP A 80 4.20 18.23 -11.72
N GLN A 81 5.41 18.75 -11.90
CA GLN A 81 6.59 17.95 -12.26
C GLN A 81 6.98 17.00 -11.13
N GLU A 82 6.98 17.48 -9.89
CA GLU A 82 7.21 16.64 -8.69
C GLU A 82 6.16 15.54 -8.55
N ALA A 83 4.88 15.88 -8.77
CA ALA A 83 3.78 14.92 -8.73
C ALA A 83 3.92 13.83 -9.80
N LEU A 84 4.33 14.20 -11.02
CA LEU A 84 4.53 13.25 -12.10
C LEU A 84 5.71 12.32 -11.82
N ALA A 85 6.85 12.88 -11.40
CA ALA A 85 8.03 12.10 -11.04
C ALA A 85 7.75 11.09 -9.93
N LEU A 86 6.95 11.49 -8.92
CA LEU A 86 6.54 10.55 -7.87
C LEU A 86 5.66 9.42 -8.42
N VAL A 87 4.69 9.73 -9.28
CA VAL A 87 3.79 8.73 -9.88
C VAL A 87 4.56 7.69 -10.69
N GLU A 88 5.58 8.11 -11.45
CA GLU A 88 6.45 7.21 -12.22
C GLU A 88 7.29 6.30 -11.32
N GLN A 89 7.61 6.74 -10.09
CA GLN A 89 8.39 5.97 -9.13
C GLN A 89 7.55 4.99 -8.29
N LEU A 90 6.23 5.17 -8.18
CA LEU A 90 5.38 4.31 -7.32
C LEU A 90 5.55 2.81 -7.58
N PRO A 91 5.62 2.32 -8.84
CA PRO A 91 5.75 0.89 -9.11
C PRO A 91 7.06 0.28 -8.59
N SER A 92 8.11 1.07 -8.39
CA SER A 92 9.42 0.58 -7.92
C SER A 92 9.62 0.69 -6.41
N LEU A 93 8.70 1.30 -5.66
CA LEU A 93 8.82 1.44 -4.21
C LEU A 93 8.67 0.10 -3.48
N THR A 94 9.35 -0.07 -2.35
CA THR A 94 9.02 -1.18 -1.43
C THR A 94 7.63 -0.96 -0.81
N ALA A 95 7.03 -2.01 -0.24
CA ALA A 95 5.72 -1.90 0.39
C ALA A 95 5.72 -0.89 1.55
N GLU A 96 6.78 -0.86 2.35
CA GLU A 96 6.94 0.05 3.48
C GLU A 96 7.00 1.51 3.00
N LEU A 97 7.77 1.77 1.94
CA LEU A 97 7.88 3.11 1.36
C LEU A 97 6.57 3.55 0.72
N LEU A 98 5.85 2.66 0.04
CA LEU A 98 4.55 2.97 -0.54
C LEU A 98 3.52 3.36 0.53
N LEU A 99 3.49 2.64 1.65
CA LEU A 99 2.63 2.96 2.79
C LEU A 99 3.00 4.29 3.44
N GLU A 100 4.29 4.59 3.57
CA GLU A 100 4.75 5.86 4.12
C GLU A 100 4.38 7.04 3.20
N GLN A 101 4.57 6.88 1.89
CA GLN A 101 4.11 7.88 0.91
C GLN A 101 2.59 8.07 0.99
N HIS A 102 1.83 6.97 1.10
CA HIS A 102 0.39 7.04 1.28
C HIS A 102 0.00 7.84 2.53
N ARG A 103 0.62 7.60 3.68
CA ARG A 103 0.35 8.35 4.92
C ARG A 103 0.65 9.84 4.75
N ARG A 104 1.84 10.16 4.23
CA ARG A 104 2.27 11.55 4.02
C ARG A 104 1.36 12.30 3.06
N ILE A 105 0.99 11.68 1.95
CA ILE A 105 0.14 12.31 0.92
C ILE A 105 -1.30 12.40 1.38
N SER A 106 -1.81 11.41 2.12
CA SER A 106 -3.15 11.48 2.73
C SER A 106 -3.26 12.63 3.73
N ALA A 107 -2.22 12.90 4.52
CA ALA A 107 -2.19 14.06 5.41
C ALA A 107 -2.26 15.36 4.61
N ARG A 108 -1.38 15.54 3.62
CA ARG A 108 -1.39 16.73 2.74
C ARG A 108 -2.69 16.89 1.97
N PHE A 109 -3.30 15.80 1.54
CA PHE A 109 -4.58 15.79 0.83
C PHE A 109 -5.69 16.32 1.74
N ARG A 110 -5.76 15.87 3.00
CA ARG A 110 -6.72 16.40 3.97
C ARG A 110 -6.52 17.89 4.26
N ASP A 111 -5.27 18.35 4.32
CA ASP A 111 -4.97 19.77 4.51
C ASP A 111 -5.40 20.63 3.31
N THR A 112 -5.30 20.06 2.10
CA THR A 112 -5.67 20.75 0.84
C THR A 112 -7.18 20.67 0.56
N PHE A 113 -7.82 19.59 1.01
CA PHE A 113 -9.24 19.30 0.80
C PHE A 113 -9.96 19.01 2.13
N PRO A 114 -10.13 19.99 3.04
CA PRO A 114 -10.70 19.77 4.39
C PRO A 114 -12.15 19.27 4.37
N ALA A 115 -12.91 19.55 3.31
CA ALA A 115 -14.26 19.01 3.12
C ALA A 115 -14.28 17.48 2.89
N SER A 116 -13.18 16.89 2.41
CA SER A 116 -13.09 15.43 2.19
C SER A 116 -13.07 14.61 3.49
N ALA A 117 -12.85 15.26 4.64
CA ALA A 117 -12.90 14.63 5.97
C ALA A 117 -14.29 14.67 6.62
N HIS A 118 -15.27 15.38 6.05
CA HIS A 118 -16.62 15.47 6.60
C HIS A 118 -17.47 14.29 6.14
N LEU A 119 -17.19 13.11 6.70
CA LEU A 119 -18.18 12.04 6.76
C LEU A 119 -19.22 12.40 7.84
N PRO A 120 -20.53 12.37 7.56
CA PRO A 120 -21.54 12.61 8.58
C PRO A 120 -21.42 11.54 9.68
N GLY A 121 -20.98 11.93 10.88
CA GLY A 121 -20.97 11.05 12.07
C GLY A 121 -19.64 10.89 12.81
N LEU A 122 -18.50 11.34 12.25
CA LEU A 122 -17.21 11.33 12.96
C LEU A 122 -16.84 12.77 13.33
N ARG A 123 -16.78 13.06 14.63
CA ARG A 123 -16.48 14.39 15.19
C ARG A 123 -15.25 15.00 14.52
N SER A 124 -15.46 16.14 13.87
CA SER A 124 -14.43 16.94 13.21
C SER A 124 -13.37 17.40 14.21
N TYR A 125 -12.12 17.00 14.00
CA TYR A 125 -10.96 17.65 14.61
C TYR A 125 -10.71 18.96 13.84
N SER A 126 -10.78 20.10 14.55
CA SER A 126 -10.44 21.41 14.01
C SER A 126 -8.98 21.72 14.36
N PRO A 127 -8.06 21.85 13.38
CA PRO A 127 -6.73 22.36 13.68
C PRO A 127 -6.83 23.88 13.83
N SER A 128 -6.71 24.34 15.08
CA SER A 128 -6.55 25.75 15.40
C SER A 128 -5.29 26.31 14.73
N GLY A 129 -5.46 27.37 13.94
CA GLY A 129 -4.40 28.36 13.70
C GLY A 129 -3.88 28.44 12.28
N ARG A 130 -4.48 29.33 11.47
CA ARG A 130 -3.75 30.32 10.65
C ARG A 130 -4.71 31.39 10.11
N ARG A 131 -4.67 32.55 10.78
CA ARG A 131 -4.90 33.92 10.30
C ARG A 131 -5.79 34.09 9.06
N ALA A 132 -7.06 34.39 9.30
CA ALA A 132 -7.85 35.18 8.36
C ALA A 132 -7.22 36.58 8.25
N ALA A 133 -6.56 36.86 7.12
CA ALA A 133 -6.13 38.20 6.78
C ALA A 133 -7.38 39.01 6.39
N THR A 134 -7.65 40.00 7.22
CA THR A 134 -8.72 40.99 7.13
C THR A 134 -8.74 41.68 5.76
N ILE A 135 -9.78 41.43 4.95
CA ILE A 135 -10.18 42.33 3.87
C ILE A 135 -10.92 43.50 4.53
N ARG A 136 -10.20 44.59 4.82
CA ARG A 136 -10.84 45.87 5.19
C ARG A 136 -11.31 46.54 3.91
N SER A 137 -12.63 46.63 3.80
CA SER A 137 -13.38 47.51 2.90
C SER A 137 -12.78 48.91 2.88
N ARG A 138 -12.46 49.39 1.67
CA ARG A 138 -12.14 50.80 1.40
C ARG A 138 -13.25 51.36 0.53
N GLU A 139 -14.37 51.64 1.17
CA GLU A 139 -15.42 52.49 0.65
C GLU A 139 -15.32 53.86 1.37
N GLN A 140 -15.65 54.92 0.64
CA GLN A 140 -15.82 56.33 1.09
C GLN A 140 -14.59 57.27 1.04
N ARG A 141 -14.44 57.92 -0.12
CA ARG A 141 -14.41 59.41 -0.28
C ARG A 141 -15.13 59.69 -1.62
N GLY A 142 -16.38 60.19 -1.66
CA GLY A 142 -16.74 61.62 -1.63
C GLY A 142 -16.06 62.35 -2.81
N VAL A 143 -16.67 62.70 -3.94
CA VAL A 143 -17.82 63.61 -4.21
C VAL A 143 -17.70 64.93 -3.44
N GLN A 144 -16.78 65.80 -3.86
CA GLN A 144 -16.99 67.10 -4.51
C GLN A 144 -15.66 67.85 -4.58
#